data_AF-A0A0K2TSU5-F1
#
_entry.id   AF-A0A0K2TSU5-F1
#
_cell.length_a   1.000
_cell.length_b   1.000
_cell.length_c   1.000
_cell.angle_alpha   90.00
_cell.angle_beta   90.00
_cell.angle_gamma   90.00
#
_symmetry.space_group_name_H-M   'P 1'
#
loop_
_entity.id
_entity.type
_entity.pdbx_description
1 polymer ?
#
loop_
_entity_poly.entity_id
_entity_poly.type
_entity_poly.pdbx_seq_one_letter_code
_entity_poly.pdbx_strand_id
1 'polypeptide(L)'
;MESILNHLSTCLKFDMSPKAFLEKYIITRPVLQSDREDKPVQTWALICDILLSRSIGPGIIFQLRQGDISLLCQVSRLPHFNITEEVMESPGSTFLVKVNSETPV
;
A
#
# COMPACT_ATOMS: atom_id res chain seq x y z
N MET A 1 -10.38 10.55 3.49
CA MET A 1 -11.56 9.75 3.07
C MET A 1 -12.48 10.58 2.17
N GLU A 2 -12.84 11.81 2.54
CA GLU A 2 -13.68 12.71 1.72
C GLU A 2 -13.11 12.98 0.30
N SER A 3 -11.79 13.08 0.16
CA SER A 3 -11.14 13.31 -1.14
C SER A 3 -11.38 12.18 -2.16
N ILE A 4 -11.52 10.94 -1.68
CA ILE A 4 -11.78 9.77 -2.54
C ILE A 4 -13.24 9.81 -3.00
N LEU A 5 -14.17 10.08 -2.09
CA LEU A 5 -15.59 10.18 -2.38
C LEU A 5 -15.90 11.35 -3.32
N ASN A 6 -15.24 12.49 -3.13
CA ASN A 6 -15.37 13.65 -4.04
C ASN A 6 -14.88 13.30 -5.45
N HIS A 7 -13.74 12.62 -5.58
CA HIS A 7 -13.24 12.19 -6.88
C HIS A 7 -14.17 11.17 -7.54
N LEU A 8 -14.68 10.20 -6.78
CA LEU A 8 -15.66 9.23 -7.28
C LEU A 8 -16.92 9.92 -7.80
N SER A 9 -17.46 10.88 -7.03
CA SER A 9 -18.63 11.66 -7.44
C SER A 9 -18.36 12.43 -8.73
N THR A 10 -17.19 13.05 -8.88
CA THR A 10 -16.79 13.71 -10.12
C THR A 10 -16.72 12.74 -11.30
N CYS A 11 -16.09 11.57 -11.12
CA CYS A 11 -15.99 10.57 -12.19
C CYS A 11 -17.37 10.08 -12.64
N LEU A 12 -18.29 9.86 -11.70
CA LEU A 12 -19.67 9.49 -12.02
C LEU A 12 -20.45 10.62 -12.71
N LYS A 13 -20.26 11.88 -12.28
CA LYS A 13 -20.94 13.05 -12.87
C LYS A 13 -20.57 13.29 -14.34
N PHE A 14 -19.35 12.96 -14.73
CA PHE A 14 -18.83 13.18 -16.08
C PHE A 14 -18.75 11.90 -16.92
N ASP A 15 -19.42 10.83 -16.48
CA ASP A 15 -19.45 9.52 -17.15
C ASP A 15 -18.05 8.99 -17.52
N MET A 16 -17.10 9.20 -16.60
CA MET A 16 -15.72 8.78 -16.79
C MET A 16 -15.59 7.26 -16.58
N SER A 17 -14.71 6.64 -17.36
CA SER A 17 -14.43 5.21 -17.19
C SER A 17 -13.89 4.87 -15.78
N PRO A 18 -14.14 3.66 -15.25
CA PRO A 18 -13.55 3.21 -13.99
C PRO A 18 -12.02 3.32 -13.95
N LYS A 19 -11.37 3.17 -15.12
CA LYS A 19 -9.93 3.36 -15.27
C LYS A 19 -9.49 4.79 -14.93
N ALA A 20 -10.26 5.80 -15.33
CA ALA A 20 -9.94 7.21 -15.05
C ALA A 20 -9.97 7.54 -13.56
N PHE A 21 -10.87 6.91 -12.79
CA PHE A 21 -10.86 7.01 -11.32
C PHE A 21 -9.62 6.36 -10.71
N LEU A 22 -9.26 5.17 -11.20
CA LEU A 22 -8.14 4.38 -10.69
C LEU A 22 -6.77 4.98 -11.04
N GLU A 23 -6.64 5.63 -12.19
CA GLU A 23 -5.37 6.26 -12.62
C GLU A 23 -4.81 7.25 -11.60
N LYS A 24 -5.67 7.91 -10.81
CA LYS A 24 -5.24 8.80 -9.72
C LYS A 24 -4.55 8.06 -8.57
N TYR A 25 -4.87 6.79 -8.34
CA TYR A 25 -4.43 6.02 -7.18
C TYR A 25 -3.46 4.88 -7.53
N ILE A 26 -3.42 4.44 -8.79
CA ILE A 26 -2.55 3.35 -9.26
C ILE A 26 -1.19 3.88 -9.77
N ILE A 27 -0.88 5.17 -9.59
CA ILE A 27 0.42 5.73 -9.98
C ILE A 27 1.54 5.05 -9.19
N THR A 28 2.47 4.39 -9.90
CA THR A 28 3.73 3.82 -9.37
C THR A 28 4.75 4.92 -9.06
N ARG A 29 4.36 5.87 -8.22
CA ARG A 29 5.25 6.82 -7.56
C ARG A 29 5.42 6.40 -6.10
N PRO A 30 6.47 6.85 -5.41
CA PRO A 30 6.60 6.62 -3.97
C PRO A 30 5.31 7.07 -3.29
N VAL A 31 4.58 6.15 -2.67
CA VAL A 31 3.32 6.43 -1.98
C VAL A 31 3.67 7.07 -0.63
N LEU A 32 4.01 8.36 -0.65
CA LEU A 32 4.10 9.19 0.55
C LEU A 32 2.73 9.83 0.73
N GLN A 33 1.95 9.30 1.68
CA GLN A 33 0.53 9.60 1.87
C GLN A 33 0.29 10.69 2.92
N SER A 34 1.33 11.34 3.43
CA SER A 34 1.20 12.40 4.43
C SER A 34 1.66 13.75 3.88
N ASP A 35 0.86 14.81 4.06
CA ASP A 35 1.27 16.20 3.75
C ASP A 35 2.50 16.65 4.56
N ARG A 36 2.87 15.89 5.62
CA ARG A 36 4.11 16.08 6.40
C ARG A 36 5.36 15.52 5.71
N GLU A 37 5.18 14.75 4.64
CA GLU A 37 6.22 14.01 3.92
C GLU A 37 6.56 14.62 2.56
N ASP A 38 5.94 15.76 2.19
CA ASP A 38 6.36 16.60 1.06
C ASP A 38 7.65 17.36 1.42
N LYS A 39 8.70 16.59 1.72
CA LYS A 39 10.03 17.08 2.01
C LYS A 39 10.87 16.99 0.75
N PRO A 40 11.77 17.95 0.51
CA PRO A 40 12.73 17.84 -0.57
C PRO A 40 13.51 16.53 -0.45
N VAL A 41 13.78 15.92 -1.60
CA VAL A 41 14.56 14.67 -1.69
C VAL A 41 15.85 14.84 -0.90
N GLN A 42 16.05 14.00 0.11
CA GLN A 42 17.25 14.03 0.93
C GLN A 42 18.38 13.29 0.21
N THR A 43 19.52 13.95 0.02
CA THR A 43 20.73 13.32 -0.54
C THR A 43 21.55 12.68 0.58
N TRP A 44 21.89 11.40 0.41
CA TRP A 44 22.71 10.61 1.33
C TRP A 44 23.93 10.06 0.60
N ALA A 45 25.10 10.09 1.24
CA ALA A 45 26.30 9.45 0.75
C ALA A 45 26.33 7.98 1.18
N LEU A 46 26.45 7.07 0.21
CA LEU A 46 26.62 5.64 0.45
C LEU A 46 28.09 5.31 0.68
N ILE A 47 28.40 4.69 1.82
CA ILE A 47 29.73 4.19 2.18
C ILE A 47 29.61 2.67 2.36
N CYS A 48 30.33 1.89 1.57
CA CYS A 48 30.33 0.44 1.66
C CYS A 48 31.63 -0.16 1.12
N ASP A 49 31.96 -1.37 1.60
CA ASP A 49 33.16 -2.11 1.17
C ASP A 49 32.89 -3.01 -0.06
N ILE A 50 31.69 -2.92 -0.64
CA ILE A 50 31.22 -3.78 -1.72
C ILE A 50 31.16 -2.99 -3.03
N LEU A 51 31.49 -3.65 -4.14
CA LEU A 51 31.41 -3.08 -5.48
C LEU A 51 29.96 -2.74 -5.84
N LEU A 52 29.69 -1.48 -6.18
CA LEU A 52 28.34 -0.96 -6.46
C LEU A 52 27.66 -1.57 -7.70
N SER A 53 28.43 -2.24 -8.57
CA SER A 53 27.90 -2.95 -9.74
C SER A 53 27.28 -4.30 -9.39
N ARG A 54 27.50 -4.83 -8.18
CA ARG A 54 26.90 -6.08 -7.72
C ARG A 54 25.50 -5.82 -7.18
N SER A 55 24.61 -6.78 -7.38
CA SER A 55 23.28 -6.73 -6.79
C SER A 55 23.35 -6.76 -5.26
N ILE A 56 22.37 -6.11 -4.63
CA ILE A 56 22.22 -6.13 -3.17
C ILE A 56 21.74 -7.51 -2.72
N GLY A 57 22.33 -8.03 -1.66
CA GLY A 57 22.04 -9.34 -1.09
C GLY A 57 21.81 -9.28 0.42
N PRO A 58 21.23 -10.33 1.02
CA PRO A 58 21.03 -10.40 2.46
C PRO A 58 22.37 -10.34 3.22
N GLY A 59 22.37 -9.69 4.37
CA GLY A 59 23.54 -9.58 5.24
C GLY A 59 24.55 -8.51 4.82
N ILE A 60 24.33 -7.81 3.70
CA ILE A 60 25.14 -6.66 3.33
C ILE A 60 24.95 -5.56 4.37
N ILE A 61 26.07 -5.03 4.87
CA ILE A 61 26.13 -3.89 5.78
C ILE A 61 26.74 -2.71 5.03
N PHE A 62 26.12 -1.54 5.13
CA PHE A 62 26.62 -0.30 4.56
C PHE A 62 26.24 0.88 5.45
N GLN A 63 26.89 2.02 5.24
CA GLN A 63 26.61 3.25 5.96
C GLN A 63 26.02 4.30 5.03
N LEU A 64 24.97 4.98 5.49
CA LEU A 64 24.44 6.18 4.85
C LEU A 64 24.83 7.39 5.69
N ARG A 65 25.45 8.39 5.07
CA ARG A 65 25.87 9.62 5.75
C ARG A 65 25.20 10.85 5.17
N GLN A 66 24.75 11.75 6.04
CA GLN A 66 24.23 13.07 5.68
C GLN A 66 24.72 14.10 6.70
N GLY A 67 25.72 14.90 6.32
CA GLY A 67 26.38 15.84 7.23
C GLY A 67 26.97 15.12 8.45
N ASP A 68 26.45 15.46 9.62
CA ASP A 68 26.86 14.91 10.91
C ASP A 68 26.06 13.65 11.33
N ILE A 69 25.07 13.25 10.52
CA ILE A 69 24.25 12.06 10.77
C ILE A 69 24.83 10.87 10.01
N SER A 70 24.88 9.72 10.68
CA SER A 70 25.33 8.46 10.11
C SER A 70 24.39 7.33 10.51
N LEU A 71 23.92 6.57 9.51
CA LEU A 71 23.07 5.39 9.69
C LEU A 71 23.86 4.15 9.28
N LEU A 72 23.92 3.15 10.18
CA LEU A 72 24.41 1.82 9.85
C LEU A 72 23.23 0.96 9.40
N CYS A 73 23.27 0.46 8.17
CA CYS A 73 22.19 -0.25 7.53
C CYS A 73 22.59 -1.70 7.27
N GLN A 74 21.67 -2.65 7.52
CA GLN A 74 21.82 -4.06 7.17
C GLN A 74 20.66 -4.50 6.28
N VAL A 75 21.00 -5.16 5.16
CA VAL A 75 20.01 -5.70 4.23
C VAL A 75 19.48 -7.02 4.77
N SER A 76 18.16 -7.07 4.97
CA SER A 76 17.45 -8.28 5.39
C SER A 76 16.43 -8.66 4.32
N ARG A 77 16.24 -9.96 4.07
CA ARG A 77 15.15 -10.42 3.19
C ARG A 77 13.81 -10.15 3.86
N LEU A 78 12.86 -9.66 3.08
CA LEU A 78 11.47 -9.64 3.54
C LEU A 78 10.98 -11.08 3.73
N PRO A 79 10.24 -11.37 4.80
CA PRO A 79 9.61 -12.68 4.97
C PRO A 79 8.62 -12.93 3.82
N HIS A 80 8.66 -14.14 3.27
CA HIS A 80 7.65 -14.58 2.31
C HIS A 80 6.44 -15.08 3.10
N PHE A 81 5.34 -14.33 3.09
CA PHE A 81 4.09 -14.78 3.67
C PHE A 81 3.25 -15.51 2.63
N ASN A 82 2.84 -16.73 2.96
CA ASN A 82 1.76 -17.40 2.25
C ASN A 82 0.50 -17.26 3.10
N ILE A 83 -0.38 -16.33 2.73
CA ILE A 83 -1.64 -16.10 3.43
C ILE A 83 -2.71 -16.84 2.64
N THR A 84 -3.27 -17.87 3.25
CA THR A 84 -4.41 -18.62 2.70
C THR A 84 -5.64 -18.32 3.55
N GLU A 85 -6.71 -17.87 2.90
CA GLU A 85 -8.02 -17.75 3.52
C GLU A 85 -8.71 -19.12 3.46
N GLU A 86 -9.06 -19.66 4.62
CA GLU A 86 -9.84 -20.89 4.72
C GLU A 86 -11.22 -20.53 5.25
N VAL A 87 -12.25 -20.69 4.42
CA VAL A 87 -13.63 -20.55 4.85
C VAL A 87 -13.96 -21.78 5.68
N MET A 88 -13.97 -21.62 7.00
CA MET A 88 -14.47 -22.67 7.87
C MET A 88 -15.98 -22.81 7.65
N GLU A 89 -16.40 -23.84 6.92
CA GLU A 89 -17.81 -24.26 6.91
C GLU A 89 -18.17 -24.75 8.30
N SER A 90 -18.68 -23.85 9.15
CA SER A 90 -19.41 -24.27 10.34
C SER A 90 -20.71 -24.95 9.86
N PRO A 91 -20.99 -26.21 10.21
CA PRO A 91 -22.27 -26.82 9.87
C PRO A 91 -23.40 -26.05 10.57
N GLY A 92 -24.14 -25.29 9.76
CA GLY A 92 -25.51 -24.89 10.05
C GLY A 92 -25.72 -23.60 10.85
N SER A 93 -25.52 -22.45 10.21
CA SER A 93 -26.42 -21.31 10.46
C SER A 93 -27.34 -21.15 9.25
N THR A 94 -28.35 -22.01 9.17
CA THR A 94 -29.44 -21.85 8.20
C THR A 94 -30.26 -20.63 8.63
N PHE A 95 -29.98 -19.47 8.04
CA PHE A 95 -30.81 -18.28 8.27
C PHE A 95 -32.14 -18.48 7.54
N LEU A 96 -33.16 -18.88 8.28
CA LEU A 96 -34.53 -18.92 7.81
C LEU A 96 -35.07 -17.48 7.72
N VAL A 97 -35.11 -16.93 6.51
CA VAL A 97 -35.81 -15.66 6.23
C VAL A 97 -37.31 -15.96 6.27
N LYS A 98 -37.96 -15.58 7.38
CA LYS A 98 -39.41 -15.63 7.49
C LYS A 98 -39.98 -14.31 6.97
N VAL A 99 -40.53 -14.33 5.76
CA VAL A 99 -41.24 -13.18 5.20
C VAL A 99 -42.61 -13.09 5.88
N ASN A 100 -42.78 -12.11 6.76
CA ASN A 100 -44.10 -11.82 7.34
C ASN A 100 -44.92 -11.04 6.31
N SER A 101 -45.96 -11.67 5.77
CA SER A 101 -46.94 -11.04 4.88
C SER A 101 -47.95 -10.19 5.67
N GLU A 102 -47.49 -9.29 6.52
CA GLU A 102 -48.33 -8.31 7.23
C GLU A 102 -48.07 -6.89 6.75
N THR A 103 -48.28 -6.67 5.45
CA THR A 103 -48.83 -5.40 4.97
C THR A 103 -49.77 -5.74 3.82
N PRO A 104 -51.09 -5.82 4.05
CA PRO A 104 -52.05 -5.73 2.98
C PRO A 104 -51.98 -4.32 2.36
N VAL A 105 -52.23 -4.29 1.05
CA VAL A 105 -52.24 -3.17 0.10
C VAL A 105 -52.86 -1.89 0.64
#